data_AF-A0A0B2PMZ6-F1
#
_entry.id   AF-A0A0B2PMZ6-F1
#
_cell.length_a   1.000
_cell.length_b   1.000
_cell.length_c   1.000
_cell.angle_alpha   90.00
_cell.angle_beta   90.00
_cell.angle_gamma   90.00
#
_symmetry.space_group_name_H-M   'P 1'
#
loop_
_entity.id
_entity.type
_entity.pdbx_description
1 polymer ?
#
loop_
_entity_poly.entity_id
_entity_poly.type
_entity_poly.pdbx_seq_one_letter_code
_entity_poly.pdbx_strand_id
1 'polypeptide(L)'
;MALEEGKVKIEKFDGRDFSFWKMQIEDYLYQKKLYQPLSGVKPEDMKQEEWNLLDRQALGVIRLTLAKNVAFNIVNEKTTTGLMKALSDMYEKPSAANKVYLMRRLFNLKMGEGISVTDHINEFNTILAQLESVQIKFEDEVKALILLSSLPDSWAATVTAVSSSTRENTLKLSDIRDLILSE
;
A
#
# COMPACT_ATOMS: atom_id res chain seq x y z
N MET A 1 -29.37 19.09 22.44
CA MET A 1 -29.05 17.70 22.05
C MET A 1 -27.78 17.80 21.22
N ALA A 2 -26.62 17.51 21.81
CA ALA A 2 -25.34 17.61 21.12
C ALA A 2 -25.24 16.43 20.15
N LEU A 3 -25.07 16.72 18.87
CA LEU A 3 -24.71 15.71 17.87
C LEU A 3 -23.33 15.17 18.26
N GLU A 4 -23.27 13.94 18.74
CA GLU A 4 -22.00 13.20 18.79
C GLU A 4 -21.49 13.11 17.34
N GLU A 5 -20.38 13.79 17.05
CA GLU A 5 -19.64 13.62 15.80
C GLU A 5 -19.23 12.15 15.70
N GLY A 6 -19.89 11.40 14.81
CA GLY A 6 -19.46 10.07 14.43
C GLY A 6 -17.98 10.12 14.06
N LYS A 7 -17.14 9.37 14.77
CA LYS A 7 -15.70 9.30 14.51
C LYS A 7 -15.49 8.82 13.08
N VAL A 8 -15.11 9.72 12.18
CA VAL A 8 -14.64 9.37 10.84
C VAL A 8 -13.46 8.41 11.02
N LYS A 9 -13.64 7.16 10.60
CA LYS A 9 -12.63 6.11 10.73
C LYS A 9 -11.88 6.03 9.41
N ILE A 10 -10.66 6.56 9.39
CA ILE A 10 -9.72 6.36 8.28
C ILE A 10 -9.00 5.04 8.52
N GLU A 11 -9.00 4.16 7.53
CA GLU A 11 -8.25 2.92 7.59
C GLU A 11 -6.74 3.19 7.59
N LYS A 12 -5.97 2.28 8.19
CA LYS A 12 -4.52 2.45 8.20
C LYS A 12 -3.98 2.23 6.78
N PHE A 13 -3.29 3.22 6.25
CA PHE A 13 -2.58 3.11 4.99
C PHE A 13 -1.44 2.12 5.12
N ASP A 14 -1.56 1.02 4.40
CA ASP A 14 -0.59 -0.06 4.32
C ASP A 14 0.24 -0.03 3.02
N GLY A 15 -0.02 0.97 2.17
CA GLY A 15 0.61 1.13 0.87
C GLY A 15 -0.30 0.84 -0.33
N ARG A 16 -1.54 0.38 -0.10
CA ARG A 16 -2.57 0.23 -1.14
C ARG A 16 -3.33 1.53 -1.37
N ASP A 17 -3.69 1.78 -2.63
CA ASP A 17 -4.55 2.89 -3.06
C ASP A 17 -4.18 4.25 -2.44
N PHE A 18 -2.90 4.60 -2.54
CA PHE A 18 -2.36 5.84 -1.96
C PHE A 18 -3.20 7.06 -2.33
N SER A 19 -3.65 7.18 -3.58
CA SER A 19 -4.50 8.30 -4.03
C SER A 19 -5.82 8.39 -3.25
N PHE A 20 -6.46 7.25 -2.95
CA PHE A 20 -7.70 7.21 -2.18
C PHE A 20 -7.45 7.56 -0.71
N TRP A 21 -6.44 6.95 -0.09
CA TRP A 21 -6.06 7.28 1.28
C TRP A 21 -5.66 8.76 1.42
N LYS A 22 -4.88 9.28 0.47
CA LYS A 22 -4.44 10.69 0.43
C LYS A 22 -5.63 11.64 0.39
N MET A 23 -6.61 11.37 -0.48
CA MET A 23 -7.86 12.13 -0.53
C MET A 23 -8.57 12.12 0.84
N GLN A 24 -8.74 10.94 1.47
CA GLN A 24 -9.41 10.83 2.77
C GLN A 24 -8.70 11.60 3.90
N ILE A 25 -7.36 11.51 3.97
CA ILE A 25 -6.60 12.17 5.03
C ILE A 25 -6.56 13.69 4.82
N GLU A 26 -6.51 14.16 3.56
CA GLU A 26 -6.61 15.59 3.25
C GLU A 26 -7.96 16.15 3.69
N ASP A 27 -9.08 15.53 3.31
CA ASP A 27 -10.43 15.95 3.73
C ASP A 27 -10.59 15.98 5.25
N TYR A 28 -10.03 15.00 5.95
CA TYR A 28 -10.06 14.95 7.40
C TYR A 28 -9.24 16.08 8.06
N LEU A 29 -8.07 16.42 7.51
CA LEU A 29 -7.30 17.57 7.98
C LEU A 29 -8.05 18.89 7.73
N TYR A 30 -8.77 19.04 6.61
CA TYR A 30 -9.64 20.18 6.38
C TYR A 30 -10.76 20.27 7.43
N GLN A 31 -11.44 19.15 7.71
CA GLN A 31 -12.49 19.09 8.73
C GLN A 31 -11.97 19.50 10.11
N LYS A 32 -10.74 19.09 10.46
CA LYS A 32 -10.11 19.40 11.75
C LYS A 32 -9.36 20.74 11.77
N LYS A 33 -9.40 21.52 10.68
CA LYS A 33 -8.67 22.81 10.52
C LYS A 33 -7.14 22.66 10.69
N LEU A 34 -6.60 21.50 10.29
CA LEU A 34 -5.18 21.15 10.35
C LEU A 34 -4.53 21.10 8.95
N TYR A 35 -5.15 21.69 7.93
CA TYR A 35 -4.73 21.56 6.53
C TYR A 35 -3.57 22.49 6.13
N GLN A 36 -3.38 23.64 6.78
CA GLN A 36 -2.38 24.64 6.38
C GLN A 36 -0.95 24.07 6.23
N PRO A 37 -0.47 23.19 7.14
CA PRO A 37 0.85 22.57 7.01
C PRO A 37 1.04 21.69 5.77
N LEU A 38 -0.03 21.25 5.09
CA LEU A 38 0.08 20.52 3.82
C LEU A 38 0.78 21.35 2.73
N SER A 39 0.62 22.68 2.77
CA SER A 39 1.28 23.60 1.82
C SER A 39 2.77 23.79 2.10
N GLY A 40 3.21 23.58 3.34
CA GLY A 40 4.56 23.88 3.82
C GLY A 40 4.90 25.37 3.92
N VAL A 41 3.95 26.25 3.64
CA VAL A 41 4.13 27.70 3.70
C VAL A 41 3.44 28.24 4.95
N LYS A 42 4.24 28.76 5.88
CA LYS A 42 3.72 29.45 7.06
C LYS A 42 3.07 30.79 6.65
N PRO A 43 1.83 31.08 7.06
CA PRO A 43 1.24 32.41 6.89
C PRO A 43 2.08 33.51 7.55
N GLU A 44 2.10 34.72 6.96
CA GLU A 44 2.88 35.85 7.47
C GLU A 44 2.42 36.33 8.85
N ASP A 45 1.11 36.27 9.09
CA ASP A 45 0.43 36.68 10.33
C ASP A 45 0.54 35.66 11.48
N MET A 46 1.02 34.44 11.20
CA MET A 46 1.14 33.37 12.19
C MET A 46 2.51 33.37 12.89
N LYS A 47 2.51 33.20 14.22
CA LYS A 47 3.74 33.04 15.01
C LYS A 47 4.43 31.71 14.71
N GLN A 48 5.75 31.67 14.86
CA GLN A 48 6.52 30.45 14.56
C GLN A 48 6.16 29.29 15.49
N GLU A 49 5.92 29.56 16.78
CA GLU A 49 5.55 28.54 17.76
C GLU A 49 4.18 27.93 17.45
N GLU A 50 3.22 28.77 17.03
CA GLU A 50 1.89 28.35 16.61
C GLU A 50 1.96 27.47 15.36
N TRP A 51 2.75 27.88 14.37
CA TRP A 51 3.01 27.08 13.17
C TRP A 51 3.63 25.72 13.50
N ASN A 52 4.65 25.69 14.36
CA ASN A 52 5.31 24.44 14.75
C ASN A 52 4.34 23.48 15.46
N LEU A 53 3.45 24.02 16.31
CA LEU A 53 2.42 23.22 16.97
C LEU A 53 1.41 22.67 15.96
N LEU A 54 0.91 23.52 15.06
CA LEU A 54 -0.05 23.13 14.02
C LEU A 54 0.53 22.05 13.10
N ASP A 55 1.77 22.25 12.63
CA ASP A 55 2.49 21.27 11.81
C ASP A 55 2.70 19.96 12.57
N ARG A 56 3.08 20.01 13.85
CA ARG A 56 3.25 18.80 14.66
C ARG A 56 1.93 18.05 14.88
N GLN A 57 0.81 18.76 14.99
CA GLN A 57 -0.53 18.17 15.12
C GLN A 57 -0.96 17.48 13.82
N ALA A 58 -0.86 18.17 12.68
CA ALA A 58 -1.16 17.61 11.36
C ALA A 58 -0.29 16.38 11.06
N LEU A 59 1.02 16.48 11.30
CA LEU A 59 1.97 15.37 11.20
C LEU A 59 1.55 14.17 12.07
N GLY A 60 1.10 14.44 13.30
CA GLY A 60 0.63 13.42 14.23
C GLY A 60 -0.59 12.67 13.71
N VAL A 61 -1.57 13.38 13.17
CA VAL A 61 -2.78 12.80 12.58
C VAL A 61 -2.43 11.87 11.42
N ILE A 62 -1.61 12.33 10.47
CA ILE A 62 -1.23 11.50 9.31
C ILE A 62 -0.51 10.23 9.79
N ARG A 63 0.47 10.35 10.69
CA ARG A 63 1.22 9.20 11.24
C ARG A 63 0.32 8.16 11.92
N LEU A 64 -0.76 8.59 12.58
CA LEU A 64 -1.71 7.68 13.23
C LEU A 64 -2.54 6.87 12.22
N THR A 65 -2.69 7.37 11.00
CA THR A 65 -3.35 6.66 9.89
C THR A 65 -2.39 5.78 9.09
N LEU A 66 -1.13 5.61 9.50
CA LEU A 66 -0.19 4.73 8.80
C LEU A 66 -0.11 3.36 9.49
N ALA A 67 -0.01 2.31 8.67
CA ALA A 67 0.39 0.99 9.13
C ALA A 67 1.90 0.98 9.47
N LYS A 68 2.31 0.01 10.30
CA LYS A 68 3.68 -0.06 10.85
C LYS A 68 4.75 -0.15 9.75
N ASN A 69 4.46 -0.90 8.68
CA ASN A 69 5.34 -1.09 7.53
C ASN A 69 5.59 0.22 6.76
N VAL A 70 4.58 1.09 6.65
CA VAL A 70 4.71 2.40 5.98
C VAL A 70 5.40 3.40 6.89
N ALA A 71 4.97 3.49 8.16
CA ALA A 71 5.50 4.43 9.14
C ALA A 71 7.02 4.30 9.36
N PHE A 72 7.58 3.09 9.22
CA PHE A 72 9.02 2.87 9.37
C PHE A 72 9.84 3.60 8.28
N ASN A 73 9.33 3.68 7.05
CA ASN A 73 10.06 4.28 5.93
C ASN A 73 10.13 5.81 5.99
N ILE A 74 9.24 6.44 6.76
CA ILE A 74 9.07 7.89 6.85
C ILE A 74 9.33 8.43 8.27
N VAL A 75 9.95 7.63 9.14
CA VAL A 75 10.19 7.97 10.56
C VAL A 75 11.02 9.25 10.74
N ASN A 76 11.88 9.56 9.76
CA ASN A 76 12.78 10.71 9.77
C ASN A 76 12.10 12.02 9.34
N GLU A 77 10.89 11.98 8.78
CA GLU A 77 10.19 13.16 8.28
C GLU A 77 9.63 13.99 9.44
N LYS A 78 10.09 15.24 9.57
CA LYS A 78 9.78 16.11 10.71
C LYS A 78 8.63 17.09 10.47
N THR A 79 8.24 17.30 9.22
CA THR A 79 7.19 18.24 8.82
C THR A 79 6.08 17.54 8.08
N THR A 80 4.86 18.08 8.15
CA THR A 80 3.69 17.51 7.44
C THR A 80 3.94 17.45 5.94
N THR A 81 4.49 18.53 5.37
CA THR A 81 4.83 18.62 3.95
C THR A 81 5.92 17.63 3.55
N GLY A 82 6.96 17.48 4.38
CA GLY A 82 8.04 16.52 4.14
C GLY A 82 7.52 15.08 4.14
N LEU A 83 6.70 14.75 5.12
CA LEU A 83 6.02 13.44 5.20
C LEU A 83 5.15 13.17 3.97
N MET A 84 4.27 14.11 3.60
CA MET A 84 3.39 13.93 2.44
C MET A 84 4.17 13.83 1.14
N LYS A 85 5.24 14.62 0.98
CA LYS A 85 6.14 14.53 -0.16
C LYS A 85 6.84 13.18 -0.21
N ALA A 86 7.37 12.69 0.91
CA ALA A 86 8.02 11.38 0.97
C ALA A 86 7.06 10.25 0.58
N LEU A 87 5.81 10.28 1.08
CA LEU A 87 4.80 9.31 0.68
C LEU A 87 4.45 9.45 -0.82
N SER A 88 4.22 10.66 -1.32
CA SER A 88 4.00 10.89 -2.77
C SER A 88 5.17 10.39 -3.62
N ASP A 89 6.41 10.65 -3.22
CA ASP A 89 7.60 10.17 -3.93
C ASP A 89 7.73 8.64 -3.90
N MET A 90 7.27 8.01 -2.81
CA MET A 90 7.25 6.56 -2.63
C MET A 90 6.10 5.87 -3.34
N TYR A 91 4.96 6.50 -3.53
CA TYR A 91 3.73 5.81 -3.97
C TYR A 91 3.12 6.38 -5.26
N GLU A 92 3.39 7.64 -5.64
CA GLU A 92 2.90 8.25 -6.89
C GLU A 92 3.96 8.28 -7.99
N LYS A 93 5.26 8.41 -7.63
CA LYS A 93 6.33 8.53 -8.63
C LYS A 93 6.94 7.17 -9.00
N PRO A 94 7.42 6.98 -10.24
CA PRO A 94 8.27 5.86 -10.62
C PRO A 94 9.70 6.02 -10.07
N SER A 95 9.83 6.29 -8.77
CA SER A 95 11.11 6.47 -8.08
C SER A 95 11.76 5.12 -7.76
N ALA A 96 13.08 5.11 -7.53
CA ALA A 96 13.78 3.91 -7.07
C ALA A 96 13.23 3.40 -5.73
N ALA A 97 12.79 4.30 -4.84
CA ALA A 97 12.18 3.95 -3.57
C ALA A 97 10.83 3.23 -3.76
N ASN A 98 9.97 3.73 -4.67
CA ASN A 98 8.70 3.07 -5.02
C ASN A 98 8.94 1.67 -5.59
N LYS A 99 9.90 1.55 -6.52
CA LYS A 99 10.30 0.25 -7.09
C LYS A 99 10.74 -0.74 -6.00
N VAL A 100 11.61 -0.31 -5.07
CA VAL A 100 12.06 -1.16 -3.94
C VAL A 100 10.89 -1.52 -3.02
N TYR A 101 10.00 -0.58 -2.73
CA TYR A 101 8.82 -0.82 -1.92
C TYR A 101 7.90 -1.88 -2.53
N LEU A 102 7.53 -1.73 -3.81
CA LEU A 102 6.66 -2.66 -4.52
C LEU A 102 7.27 -4.05 -4.64
N MET A 103 8.59 -4.12 -4.90
CA MET A 103 9.32 -5.40 -4.93
C MET A 103 9.29 -6.08 -3.56
N ARG A 104 9.56 -5.35 -2.47
CA ARG A 104 9.47 -5.90 -1.10
C ARG A 104 8.05 -6.37 -0.79
N ARG A 105 7.04 -5.63 -1.23
CA ARG A 105 5.64 -6.01 -1.01
C ARG A 105 5.28 -7.28 -1.78
N LEU A 106 5.71 -7.42 -3.03
CA LEU A 106 5.49 -8.61 -3.85
C LEU A 106 6.11 -9.87 -3.21
N PHE A 107 7.40 -9.81 -2.85
CA PHE A 107 8.10 -11.00 -2.34
C PHE A 107 7.72 -11.38 -0.90
N ASN A 108 7.19 -10.44 -0.13
CA ASN A 108 6.69 -10.71 1.23
C ASN A 108 5.18 -10.99 1.26
N LEU A 109 4.47 -10.92 0.13
CA LEU A 109 3.06 -11.29 0.06
C LEU A 109 2.95 -12.79 0.29
N LYS A 110 2.26 -13.18 1.36
CA LYS A 110 1.95 -14.57 1.71
C LYS A 110 0.48 -14.68 2.05
N MET A 111 -0.18 -15.69 1.51
CA MET A 111 -1.55 -16.02 1.86
C MET A 111 -1.55 -16.71 3.22
N GLY A 112 -2.35 -16.20 4.15
CA GLY A 112 -2.59 -16.83 5.44
C GLY A 112 -3.56 -18.00 5.32
N GLU A 113 -3.47 -18.95 6.26
CA GLU A 113 -4.43 -20.06 6.35
C GLU A 113 -5.86 -19.55 6.53
N GLY A 114 -6.80 -20.09 5.74
CA GLY A 114 -8.23 -19.74 5.79
C GLY A 114 -8.62 -18.38 5.16
N ILE A 115 -7.69 -17.70 4.48
CA ILE A 115 -8.01 -16.47 3.71
C ILE A 115 -8.60 -16.84 2.35
N SER A 116 -9.45 -15.97 1.79
CA SER A 116 -9.95 -16.10 0.42
C SER A 116 -8.81 -16.05 -0.60
N VAL A 117 -8.65 -17.11 -1.39
CA VAL A 117 -7.62 -17.15 -2.44
C VAL A 117 -7.86 -16.09 -3.52
N THR A 118 -9.13 -15.76 -3.79
CA THR A 118 -9.51 -14.68 -4.71
C THR A 118 -9.01 -13.33 -4.23
N ASP A 119 -9.12 -13.03 -2.92
CA ASP A 119 -8.65 -11.76 -2.36
C ASP A 119 -7.12 -11.68 -2.44
N HIS A 120 -6.43 -12.80 -2.19
CA HIS A 120 -4.98 -12.90 -2.34
C HIS A 120 -4.53 -12.67 -3.80
N ILE A 121 -5.19 -13.32 -4.77
CA ILE A 121 -4.91 -13.13 -6.21
C ILE A 121 -5.16 -11.68 -6.63
N ASN A 122 -6.23 -11.05 -6.13
CA ASN A 122 -6.52 -9.66 -6.42
C ASN A 122 -5.42 -8.74 -5.88
N GLU A 123 -4.97 -8.95 -4.64
CA GLU A 123 -3.86 -8.17 -4.08
C GLU A 123 -2.55 -8.37 -4.84
N PHE A 124 -2.24 -9.62 -5.22
CA PHE A 124 -1.09 -9.94 -6.07
C PHE A 124 -1.14 -9.18 -7.41
N ASN A 125 -2.29 -9.21 -8.09
CA ASN A 125 -2.49 -8.50 -9.36
C ASN A 125 -2.39 -6.98 -9.21
N THR A 126 -2.88 -6.40 -8.12
CA THR A 126 -2.71 -4.98 -7.81
C THR A 126 -1.22 -4.61 -7.73
N ILE A 127 -0.42 -5.42 -7.04
CA ILE A 127 1.03 -5.16 -6.90
C ILE A 127 1.72 -5.27 -8.26
N LEU A 128 1.38 -6.27 -9.08
CA LEU A 128 1.92 -6.42 -10.43
C LEU A 128 1.56 -5.20 -11.31
N ALA A 129 0.32 -4.75 -11.31
CA ALA A 129 -0.10 -3.58 -12.08
C ALA A 129 0.66 -2.31 -11.65
N GLN A 130 0.89 -2.13 -10.34
CA GLN A 130 1.72 -1.05 -9.81
C GLN A 130 3.18 -1.17 -10.29
N LEU A 131 3.77 -2.37 -10.28
CA LEU A 131 5.13 -2.60 -10.81
C LEU A 131 5.22 -2.30 -12.31
N GLU A 132 4.24 -2.70 -13.10
CA GLU A 132 4.21 -2.41 -14.53
C GLU A 132 4.14 -0.90 -14.81
N SER A 133 3.38 -0.15 -14.01
CA SER A 133 3.29 1.32 -14.11
C SER A 133 4.62 2.03 -13.85
N VAL A 134 5.53 1.41 -13.07
CA VAL A 134 6.89 1.91 -12.82
C VAL A 134 7.94 1.22 -13.69
N GLN A 135 7.50 0.61 -14.80
CA GLN A 135 8.33 -0.05 -15.82
C GLN A 135 9.07 -1.30 -15.33
N ILE A 136 8.55 -1.97 -14.30
CA ILE A 136 9.00 -3.30 -13.90
C ILE A 136 7.97 -4.32 -14.38
N LYS A 137 8.34 -5.11 -15.38
CA LYS A 137 7.49 -6.17 -15.92
C LYS A 137 8.13 -7.52 -15.65
N PHE A 138 7.31 -8.46 -15.20
CA PHE A 138 7.69 -9.85 -15.04
C PHE A 138 7.16 -10.66 -16.21
N GLU A 139 7.94 -11.65 -16.64
CA GLU A 139 7.47 -12.69 -17.53
C GLU A 139 6.35 -13.49 -16.85
N ASP A 140 5.42 -14.01 -17.65
CA ASP A 140 4.21 -14.67 -17.12
C ASP A 140 4.55 -15.88 -16.24
N GLU A 141 5.60 -16.62 -16.61
CA GLU A 141 6.13 -17.73 -15.82
C GLU A 141 6.65 -17.28 -14.44
N VAL A 142 7.35 -16.16 -14.37
CA VAL A 142 7.85 -15.63 -13.09
C VAL A 142 6.67 -15.18 -12.21
N LYS A 143 5.64 -14.57 -12.79
CA LYS A 143 4.41 -14.20 -12.05
C LYS A 143 3.74 -15.46 -11.48
N ALA A 144 3.60 -16.50 -12.29
CA ALA A 144 3.06 -17.79 -11.89
C ALA A 144 3.84 -18.42 -10.73
N LEU A 145 5.18 -18.48 -10.82
CA LEU A 145 6.04 -19.03 -9.78
C LEU A 145 5.94 -18.26 -8.46
N ILE A 146 5.92 -16.92 -8.52
CA ILE A 146 5.76 -16.09 -7.31
C ILE A 146 4.40 -16.36 -6.65
N LEU A 147 3.32 -16.43 -7.43
CA LEU A 147 1.98 -16.72 -6.90
C LEU A 147 1.95 -18.09 -6.20
N LEU A 148 2.43 -19.16 -6.84
CA LEU A 148 2.48 -20.49 -6.22
C LEU A 148 3.31 -20.50 -4.94
N SER A 149 4.45 -19.80 -4.93
CA SER A 149 5.32 -19.71 -3.74
C SER A 149 4.71 -18.91 -2.58
N SER A 150 3.64 -18.16 -2.84
CA SER A 150 2.95 -17.32 -1.85
C SER A 150 1.79 -18.00 -1.14
N LEU A 151 1.33 -19.15 -1.65
CA LEU A 151 0.28 -19.96 -1.05
C LEU A 151 0.77 -20.64 0.24
N PRO A 152 -0.11 -20.95 1.20
CA PRO A 152 0.27 -21.59 2.44
C PRO A 152 0.50 -23.10 2.25
N ASP A 153 1.09 -23.77 3.24
CA ASP A 153 1.45 -25.19 3.16
C ASP A 153 0.23 -26.11 2.93
N SER A 154 -0.96 -25.70 3.36
CA SER A 154 -2.21 -26.42 3.09
C SER A 154 -2.53 -26.58 1.59
N TRP A 155 -1.95 -25.73 0.73
CA TRP A 155 -2.10 -25.77 -0.73
C TRP A 155 -0.99 -26.55 -1.45
N ALA A 156 -0.08 -27.21 -0.72
CA ALA A 156 1.07 -27.90 -1.32
C ALA A 156 0.68 -28.99 -2.34
N ALA A 157 -0.45 -29.68 -2.12
CA ALA A 157 -0.98 -30.66 -3.05
C ALA A 157 -1.40 -30.00 -4.38
N THR A 158 -2.11 -28.88 -4.30
CA THR A 158 -2.53 -28.06 -5.46
C THR A 158 -1.33 -27.52 -6.21
N VAL A 159 -0.33 -26.98 -5.52
CA VAL A 159 0.93 -26.51 -6.13
C VAL A 159 1.63 -27.64 -6.89
N THR A 160 1.66 -28.85 -6.31
CA THR A 160 2.26 -30.03 -6.95
C THR A 160 1.46 -30.45 -8.20
N ALA A 161 0.13 -30.47 -8.10
CA ALA A 161 -0.75 -30.80 -9.22
C ALA A 161 -0.58 -29.81 -10.38
N VAL A 162 -0.57 -28.51 -10.10
CA VAL A 162 -0.30 -27.43 -11.07
C VAL A 162 1.07 -27.62 -11.73
N SER A 163 2.11 -27.87 -10.94
CA SER A 163 3.48 -28.01 -11.45
C SER A 163 3.63 -29.25 -12.35
N SER A 164 2.84 -30.29 -12.12
CA SER A 164 2.86 -31.53 -12.90
C SER A 164 1.97 -31.53 -14.15
N SER A 165 1.00 -30.61 -14.24
CA SER A 165 0.02 -30.57 -15.33
C SER A 165 0.51 -29.81 -16.57
N THR A 166 1.56 -28.98 -16.43
CA THR A 166 2.15 -28.23 -17.54
C THR A 166 2.98 -29.14 -18.45
N ARG A 167 2.44 -29.43 -19.65
CA ARG A 167 3.11 -30.26 -20.67
C ARG A 167 4.40 -29.65 -21.23
N GLU A 168 4.52 -28.32 -21.21
CA GLU A 168 5.65 -27.59 -21.79
C GLU A 168 6.66 -27.10 -20.74
N ASN A 169 6.49 -27.48 -19.46
CA ASN A 169 7.33 -27.02 -18.34
C ASN A 169 7.36 -25.48 -18.15
N THR A 170 6.47 -24.74 -18.84
CA THR A 170 6.27 -23.30 -18.71
C THR A 170 4.91 -23.02 -18.09
N LEU A 171 4.90 -22.32 -16.97
CA LEU A 171 3.69 -21.96 -16.23
C LEU A 171 3.10 -20.65 -16.77
N LYS A 172 1.78 -20.61 -16.95
CA LYS A 172 1.04 -19.37 -17.28
C LYS A 172 0.16 -18.95 -16.12
N LEU A 173 0.08 -17.64 -15.87
CA LEU A 173 -0.69 -17.11 -14.74
C LEU A 173 -2.19 -17.38 -14.89
N SER A 174 -2.70 -17.39 -16.13
CA SER A 174 -4.11 -17.74 -16.42
C SER A 174 -4.45 -19.15 -15.99
N ASP A 175 -3.58 -20.11 -16.33
CA ASP A 175 -3.84 -21.53 -16.14
C ASP A 175 -3.82 -21.88 -14.65
N ILE A 176 -2.93 -21.23 -13.90
CA ILE A 176 -2.85 -21.35 -12.44
C ILE A 176 -4.07 -20.73 -11.77
N ARG A 177 -4.50 -19.54 -12.22
CA ARG A 177 -5.67 -18.86 -11.66
C ARG A 177 -6.92 -19.72 -11.79
N ASP A 178 -7.15 -20.29 -12.97
CA ASP A 178 -8.33 -21.11 -13.23
C ASP A 178 -8.30 -22.40 -12.39
N LEU A 179 -7.12 -23.01 -12.21
CA LEU A 179 -6.98 -24.21 -11.38
C LEU A 179 -7.19 -23.91 -9.89
N ILE A 180 -6.61 -22.82 -9.39
CA ILE A 180 -6.72 -22.40 -7.98
C ILE A 180 -8.16 -22.01 -7.63
N LEU A 181 -8.89 -21.38 -8.56
CA LEU A 181 -10.29 -20.99 -8.36
C LEU A 181 -11.27 -22.17 -8.49
N SER A 182 -10.80 -23.34 -8.91
CA SER A 182 -11.62 -24.56 -9.04
C SER A 182 -11.60 -25.47 -7.80
N GLU A 183 -10.75 -25.15 -6.81
CA GLU A 183 -10.72 -25.80 -5.48
C GLU A 183 -11.80 -25.21 -4.54
#